data_AF-A0A0C2CXD7-F1
#
_entry.id   AF-A0A0C2CXD7-F1
#
_cell.length_a   1.000
_cell.length_b   1.000
_cell.length_c   1.000
_cell.angle_alpha   90.00
_cell.angle_beta   90.00
_cell.angle_gamma   90.00
#
_symmetry.space_group_name_H-M   'P 1'
#
loop_
_entity.id
_entity.type
_entity.pdbx_description
1 polymer ?
#
loop_
_entity_poly.entity_id
_entity_poly.type
_entity_poly.pdbx_seq_one_letter_code
_entity_poly.pdbx_strand_id
1 'polypeptide(L)'
;MLGITRLTQVRAGIRRSTLREQSKIRDAAAYAKLNKIRWAGHVMRLNDHRWTRAVSDWTPRDVKRTTGRPPTRWSGRPPTRWSLLPKVLQGKI
;
A
#
# COMPACT_ATOMS: atom_id res chain seq x y z
N MET A 1 -33.97 -6.09 11.01
CA MET A 1 -34.76 -5.30 10.03
C MET A 1 -35.92 -4.67 10.79
N LEU A 2 -36.11 -3.34 10.74
CA LEU A 2 -37.04 -2.61 11.61
C LEU A 2 -38.53 -2.77 11.24
N GLY A 3 -38.88 -3.45 10.14
CA GLY A 3 -40.28 -3.64 9.70
C GLY A 3 -41.01 -2.37 9.26
N ILE A 4 -40.34 -1.22 9.26
CA ILE A 4 -40.91 0.08 8.88
C ILE A 4 -40.82 0.24 7.36
N THR A 5 -41.97 0.41 6.71
CA THR A 5 -42.04 0.69 5.27
C THR A 5 -41.84 2.18 5.01
N ARG A 6 -41.50 2.54 3.76
CA ARG A 6 -41.26 3.94 3.38
C ARG A 6 -42.51 4.81 3.56
N LEU A 7 -43.70 4.25 3.34
CA LEU A 7 -44.98 4.92 3.52
C LEU A 7 -45.26 5.22 4.99
N THR A 8 -45.04 4.27 5.90
CA THR A 8 -45.20 4.51 7.34
C THR A 8 -44.17 5.47 7.87
N GLN A 9 -42.93 5.43 7.36
CA GLN A 9 -41.89 6.39 7.70
C GLN A 9 -42.30 7.85 7.35
N VAL A 10 -42.82 8.08 6.14
CA VAL A 10 -43.22 9.43 5.69
C VAL A 10 -44.45 9.92 6.46
N ARG A 11 -45.46 9.07 6.67
CA ARG A 11 -46.67 9.43 7.43
C ARG A 11 -46.37 9.79 8.88
N ALA A 12 -45.42 9.08 9.51
CA ALA A 12 -45.01 9.35 10.89
C ALA A 12 -43.91 10.42 11.01
N GLY A 13 -43.45 11.01 9.90
CA GLY A 13 -42.39 12.03 9.90
C GLY A 13 -41.05 11.53 10.46
N ILE A 14 -40.79 10.22 10.39
CA ILE A 14 -39.62 9.61 11.06
C ILE A 14 -38.35 9.92 10.26
N ARG A 15 -37.40 10.59 10.93
CA ARG A 15 -36.11 10.95 10.37
C ARG A 15 -35.22 9.72 10.18
N ARG A 16 -34.43 9.70 9.10
CA ARG A 16 -33.50 8.59 8.81
C ARG A 16 -32.45 8.35 9.89
N SER A 17 -32.05 9.38 10.63
CA SER A 17 -31.11 9.26 11.75
C SER A 17 -31.68 8.36 12.86
N THR A 18 -32.95 8.53 13.18
CA THR A 18 -33.66 7.76 14.20
C THR A 18 -33.76 6.28 13.82
N LEU A 19 -34.01 5.99 12.54
CA LEU A 19 -33.99 4.61 12.03
C LEU A 19 -32.59 3.98 12.11
N ARG A 20 -31.54 4.75 11.83
CA ARG A 20 -30.16 4.27 11.95
C ARG A 20 -29.82 3.91 13.40
N GLU A 21 -30.21 4.76 14.34
CA GLU A 21 -30.05 4.55 15.78
C GLU A 21 -30.80 3.29 16.26
N GLN A 22 -32.08 3.16 15.91
CA GLN A 22 -32.89 1.98 16.26
C GLN A 22 -32.35 0.69 15.63
N SER A 23 -31.83 0.76 14.40
CA SER A 23 -31.33 -0.43 13.71
C SER A 23 -30.05 -1.00 14.32
N LYS A 24 -29.32 -0.21 15.11
CA LYS A 24 -27.98 -0.52 15.66
C LYS A 24 -26.99 -1.03 14.59
N ILE A 25 -27.27 -0.77 13.31
CA ILE A 25 -26.42 -1.19 12.18
C ILE A 25 -25.19 -0.30 12.19
N ARG A 26 -24.01 -0.93 12.20
CA ARG A 26 -22.74 -0.23 12.13
C ARG A 26 -22.63 0.52 10.80
N ASP A 27 -22.14 1.75 10.84
CA ASP A 27 -21.93 2.53 9.62
C ASP A 27 -20.99 1.79 8.65
N ALA A 28 -21.44 1.61 7.41
CA ALA A 28 -20.75 0.79 6.43
C ALA A 28 -19.41 1.42 6.00
N ALA A 29 -19.33 2.75 5.92
CA ALA A 29 -18.10 3.45 5.55
C ALA A 29 -17.07 3.35 6.67
N ALA A 30 -17.49 3.54 7.93
CA ALA A 30 -16.65 3.34 9.10
C ALA A 30 -16.17 1.87 9.21
N TYR A 31 -17.06 0.90 8.97
CA TYR A 31 -16.72 -0.52 8.91
C TYR A 31 -15.65 -0.80 7.86
N ALA A 32 -15.84 -0.30 6.64
CA ALA A 32 -14.89 -0.48 5.54
C ALA A 32 -13.53 0.15 5.85
N LYS A 33 -13.51 1.36 6.41
CA LYS A 33 -12.27 2.06 6.79
C LYS A 33 -11.48 1.27 7.83
N LEU A 34 -12.14 0.78 8.88
CA LEU A 34 -11.50 -0.04 9.91
C LEU A 34 -10.96 -1.36 9.35
N ASN A 35 -11.69 -2.01 8.44
CA ASN A 35 -11.21 -3.24 7.82
C ASN A 35 -10.02 -3.01 6.90
N LYS A 36 -9.95 -1.89 6.18
CA LYS A 36 -8.76 -1.52 5.41
C LYS A 36 -7.51 -1.38 6.29
N ILE A 37 -7.63 -0.72 7.44
CA ILE A 37 -6.51 -0.56 8.39
C ILE A 37 -6.11 -1.92 8.99
N ARG A 38 -7.09 -2.75 9.38
CA ARG A 38 -6.83 -4.11 9.89
C ARG A 38 -6.12 -4.97 8.86
N TRP A 39 -6.55 -4.92 7.61
CA TRP A 39 -5.92 -5.64 6.50
C TRP A 39 -4.49 -5.16 6.25
N ALA A 40 -4.26 -3.84 6.18
CA ALA A 40 -2.92 -3.28 6.04
C ALA A 40 -1.99 -3.71 7.18
N GLY A 41 -2.48 -3.65 8.43
CA GLY A 41 -1.73 -4.13 9.59
C GLY A 41 -1.51 -5.65 9.60
N HIS A 42 -2.41 -6.44 9.02
CA HIS A 42 -2.18 -7.88 8.83
C HIS A 42 -1.09 -8.13 7.79
N VAL A 43 -1.14 -7.43 6.65
CA VAL A 43 -0.10 -7.49 5.60
C VAL A 43 1.27 -7.07 6.13
N MET A 44 1.35 -6.01 6.94
CA MET A 44 2.61 -5.55 7.54
C MET A 44 3.24 -6.57 8.52
N ARG A 45 2.42 -7.41 9.17
CA ARG A 45 2.90 -8.46 10.09
C ARG A 45 3.36 -9.73 9.37
N LEU A 46 2.96 -9.92 8.11
CA LEU A 46 3.46 -11.02 7.31
C LEU A 46 4.95 -10.76 6.99
N ASN A 47 5.82 -11.67 7.40
CA ASN A 47 7.27 -11.62 7.15
C ASN A 47 7.65 -12.13 5.75
N ASP A 48 6.67 -12.65 5.01
CA ASP A 48 6.86 -13.06 3.62
C ASP A 48 7.15 -11.83 2.78
N HIS A 49 8.35 -11.75 2.20
CA HIS A 49 8.79 -10.72 1.24
C HIS A 49 8.03 -10.78 -0.11
N ARG A 50 6.74 -11.14 -0.09
CA ARG A 50 5.86 -11.23 -1.26
C ARG A 50 5.52 -9.83 -1.77
N TRP A 51 5.16 -9.79 -3.05
CA TRP A 51 4.75 -8.60 -3.80
C TRP A 51 3.77 -7.67 -3.05
N THR A 52 2.89 -8.21 -2.20
CA THR A 52 1.91 -7.46 -1.41
C THR A 52 2.56 -6.42 -0.49
N ARG A 53 3.72 -6.72 0.11
CA ARG A 53 4.45 -5.78 0.96
C ARG A 53 5.13 -4.71 0.12
N ALA A 54 5.75 -5.09 -0.99
CA ALA A 54 6.37 -4.14 -1.93
C ALA A 54 5.37 -3.14 -2.55
N VAL A 55 4.13 -3.58 -2.80
CA VAL A 55 3.03 -2.70 -3.27
C VAL A 55 2.47 -1.82 -2.15
N SER A 56 2.45 -2.31 -0.90
CA SER A 56 1.90 -1.56 0.25
C SER A 56 2.89 -0.53 0.82
N ASP A 57 4.17 -0.89 0.89
CA ASP A 57 5.28 -0.01 1.30
C ASP A 57 5.68 0.96 0.16
N TRP A 58 4.93 0.96 -0.95
CA TRP A 58 5.18 1.83 -2.09
C TRP A 58 5.15 3.29 -1.65
N THR A 59 6.35 3.85 -1.48
CA THR A 59 6.55 5.27 -1.23
C THR A 59 6.38 6.00 -2.56
N PRO A 60 5.47 7.00 -2.68
CA PRO A 60 5.42 7.82 -3.87
C PRO A 60 6.79 8.47 -4.08
N ARG A 61 7.45 8.16 -5.19
CA ARG A 61 8.74 8.74 -5.56
C ARG A 61 8.53 10.18 -6.03
N ASP A 62 8.10 11.05 -5.14
CA ASP A 62 8.06 12.50 -5.35
C ASP A 62 9.44 13.15 -5.15
N VAL A 63 10.47 12.31 -4.97
CA VAL A 63 11.87 12.74 -4.94
C VAL A 63 12.39 12.73 -6.37
N LYS A 64 12.66 13.93 -6.90
CA LYS A 64 13.39 14.10 -8.16
C LYS A 64 14.71 13.32 -8.06
N ARG A 65 14.96 12.39 -9.00
CA ARG A 65 16.27 11.73 -9.11
C ARG A 65 17.34 12.83 -9.22
N THR A 66 18.41 12.75 -8.43
CA THR A 66 19.60 13.59 -8.65
C THR A 66 20.02 13.42 -10.09
N THR A 67 20.12 14.52 -10.83
CA THR A 67 20.64 14.56 -12.20
C THR A 67 22.06 13.98 -12.18
N GLY A 68 22.17 12.71 -12.52
CA GLY A 68 23.40 11.95 -12.49
C GLY A 68 23.37 10.90 -13.60
N ARG A 69 24.52 10.30 -13.87
CA ARG A 69 24.74 9.46 -15.04
C ARG A 69 23.67 8.34 -15.09
N PRO A 70 22.96 8.18 -16.22
CA PRO A 70 22.01 7.08 -16.37
C PRO A 70 22.73 5.74 -16.18
N PRO A 71 22.06 4.71 -15.64
CA PRO A 71 22.65 3.38 -15.49
C PRO A 71 23.14 2.92 -16.86
N THR A 72 24.40 2.50 -16.93
CA THR A 72 25.02 1.99 -18.16
C THR A 72 24.13 0.87 -18.71
N ARG A 73 23.60 1.10 -19.90
CA ARG A 73 22.73 0.16 -20.63
C ARG A 73 23.42 -1.20 -20.68
N TRP A 74 22.67 -2.29 -20.52
CA TRP A 74 23.19 -3.65 -20.67
C TRP A 74 23.89 -3.81 -22.03
N SER A 75 25.21 -3.79 -22.04
CA SER A 75 26.00 -4.36 -23.12
C SER A 75 26.12 -5.85 -22.83
N GLY A 76 25.70 -6.71 -23.76
CA GLY A 76 25.77 -8.18 -23.66
C GLY A 76 27.20 -8.73 -23.67
N ARG A 77 28.12 -8.12 -22.92
CA ARG A 77 29.49 -8.56 -22.74
C ARG A 77 29.73 -8.77 -21.24
N PRO A 78 30.07 -9.98 -20.79
CA PRO A 78 30.38 -10.20 -19.39
C PRO A 78 31.60 -9.36 -19.00
N PRO A 79 31.64 -8.81 -17.77
CA PRO A 79 32.76 -7.99 -17.35
C PRO A 79 34.02 -8.86 -17.28
N THR A 80 35.02 -8.56 -18.12
CA THR A 80 36.40 -9.01 -17.91
C THR A 80 36.92 -8.34 -16.64
N ARG A 81 36.58 -8.94 -15.50
CA ARG A 81 36.87 -8.47 -14.14
C ARG A 81 38.37 -8.47 -13.81
N TRP A 82 39.25 -8.92 -14.72
CA TRP A 82 40.65 -9.15 -14.43
C TRP A 82 41.65 -8.17 -15.08
N SER A 83 41.23 -7.26 -15.96
CA SER A 83 42.16 -6.37 -16.70
C SER A 83 42.15 -4.90 -16.27
N LEU A 84 41.38 -4.51 -15.23
CA LEU A 84 41.27 -3.13 -14.77
C LEU A 84 41.51 -2.96 -13.25
N LEU A 85 42.37 -3.78 -12.65
CA LEU A 85 42.84 -3.48 -11.30
C LEU A 85 44.04 -2.50 -11.36
N PRO A 86 44.05 -1.43 -10.54
CA PRO A 86 45.24 -0.63 -10.33
C PRO A 86 46.38 -1.50 -9.78
N LYS A 87 47.62 -1.31 -10.27
CA LYS A 87 48.82 -2.05 -9.81
C LYS A 87 49.10 -1.95 -8.30
N VAL A 88 48.40 -1.07 -7.58
CA VAL A 88 48.49 -0.88 -6.13
C VAL A 88 48.02 -2.09 -5.30
N LEU A 89 47.28 -3.04 -5.89
CA LEU A 89 46.81 -4.24 -5.17
C LEU A 89 47.63 -5.52 -5.44
N GLN A 90 48.76 -5.45 -6.14
CA GLN A 90 49.56 -6.62 -6.50
C GLN A 90 50.77 -6.92 -5.61
N GLY A 91 50.95 -6.23 -4.47
CA GLY A 91 51.88 -6.64 -3.41
C GLY A 91 53.18 -7.31 -3.88
N LYS A 92 54.03 -6.56 -4.59
CA LYS A 92 55.40 -6.98 -4.94
C LYS A 92 56.39 -5.93 -4.43
N ILE A 93 57.03 -6.25 -3.31
CA ILE A 93 58.47 -6.08 -3.16
C ILE A 93 59.10 -7.31 -3.80
#